data_AF-A0A182D5I7-F1
#
_entry.id   AF-A0A182D5I7-F1
#
_cell.length_a   1.000
_cell.length_b   1.000
_cell.length_c   1.000
_cell.angle_alpha   90.00
_cell.angle_beta   90.00
_cell.angle_gamma   90.00
#
_symmetry.space_group_name_H-M   'P 1'
#
loop_
_entity.id
_entity.type
_entity.pdbx_description
1 polymer ?
#
loop_
_entity_poly.entity_id
_entity_poly.type
_entity_poly.pdbx_seq_one_letter_code
_entity_poly.pdbx_strand_id
1 'polypeptide(L)'
;MARSTCYVRDPIVSRRLRLCRHPFDPADTSAAPDRSVPPPSRPRLNGQIPPYNGKGRVRCFAAGAAAEARMPFIEPKPIAEYPWYLRLFFRNQVRRYGQVLSPSWLWGRLPGHFLGLLILLGLFQRRAFPIDTALRSALSVRVAQINGCAFCVDLNAYNLLKAAGAADKAAAVEKWRTSPLFSECERAALAYAETMTDTAKRVTASEIDALRPHFDDDGITALTAWIAFQNFSAKFNAALGAEDAGLCRLPPSRSAADG
;
A
#
# COMPACT_ATOMS: atom_id res chain seq x y z
N MET A 1 -10.06 25.65 -24.09
CA MET A 1 -9.90 25.05 -22.75
C MET A 1 -9.42 23.62 -22.93
N ALA A 2 -8.15 23.35 -22.65
CA ALA A 2 -7.58 21.99 -22.75
C ALA A 2 -7.98 21.21 -21.49
N ARG A 3 -8.74 20.11 -21.67
CA ARG A 3 -9.06 19.18 -20.57
C ARG A 3 -7.80 18.40 -20.23
N SER A 4 -7.22 18.63 -19.05
CA SER A 4 -6.13 17.81 -18.52
C SER A 4 -6.68 16.41 -18.22
N THR A 5 -6.49 15.46 -19.12
CA THR A 5 -6.84 14.05 -18.91
C THR A 5 -5.72 13.36 -18.14
N CYS A 6 -6.01 12.80 -16.97
CA CYS A 6 -5.08 12.00 -16.16
C CYS A 6 -4.97 10.53 -16.63
N TYR A 7 -5.45 10.24 -17.83
CA TYR A 7 -5.60 8.91 -18.41
C TYR A 7 -4.90 8.85 -19.77
N VAL A 8 -4.23 7.73 -20.06
CA VAL A 8 -3.62 7.44 -21.36
C VAL A 8 -4.45 6.35 -22.04
N ARG A 9 -5.10 6.67 -23.17
CA ARG A 9 -5.77 5.68 -24.02
C ARG A 9 -4.74 4.77 -24.68
N ASP A 10 -4.82 3.46 -24.46
CA ASP A 10 -4.04 2.46 -25.21
C ASP A 10 -5.00 1.55 -26.02
N PRO A 11 -4.86 1.45 -27.36
CA PRO A 11 -5.81 0.78 -28.26
C PRO A 11 -5.82 -0.77 -28.24
N ILE A 12 -5.08 -1.44 -27.34
CA ILE A 12 -4.75 -2.88 -27.52
C ILE A 12 -5.73 -3.88 -26.88
N VAL A 13 -6.58 -3.49 -25.92
CA VAL A 13 -7.35 -4.48 -25.12
C VAL A 13 -8.76 -4.72 -25.68
N SER A 14 -8.86 -5.29 -26.88
CA SER A 14 -10.13 -5.77 -27.45
C SER A 14 -10.09 -7.26 -27.81
N ARG A 15 -9.90 -8.15 -26.82
CA ARG A 15 -10.22 -9.58 -27.01
C ARG A 15 -10.96 -10.16 -25.80
N ARG A 16 -12.25 -10.46 -26.03
CA ARG A 16 -13.19 -11.12 -25.11
C ARG A 16 -12.65 -12.48 -24.66
N LEU A 17 -12.58 -12.72 -23.35
CA LEU A 17 -12.48 -14.05 -22.78
C LEU A 17 -13.82 -14.40 -22.10
N ARG A 18 -14.42 -15.51 -22.58
CA ARG A 18 -15.65 -16.09 -22.04
C ARG A 18 -15.35 -16.79 -20.70
N LEU A 19 -16.22 -16.54 -19.72
CA LEU A 19 -16.24 -17.14 -18.39
C LEU A 19 -16.61 -18.63 -18.46
N CYS A 20 -15.94 -19.46 -17.64
CA CYS A 20 -16.47 -20.75 -17.19
C CYS A 20 -16.68 -20.69 -15.67
N ARG A 21 -17.89 -21.06 -15.23
CA ARG A 21 -18.32 -21.20 -13.82
C ARG A 21 -17.94 -22.58 -13.29
N HIS A 22 -17.60 -22.68 -12.01
CA HIS A 22 -17.86 -23.86 -11.18
C HIS A 22 -18.43 -23.43 -9.82
N PRO A 23 -19.31 -24.23 -9.20
CA PRO A 23 -19.94 -23.93 -7.90
C PRO A 23 -19.03 -24.34 -6.73
N PHE A 24 -19.08 -23.56 -5.65
CA PHE A 24 -18.43 -23.82 -4.36
C PHE A 24 -19.47 -24.36 -3.37
N ASP A 25 -19.13 -25.44 -2.64
CA ASP A 25 -19.99 -26.11 -1.66
C ASP A 25 -19.46 -25.84 -0.23
N PRO A 26 -20.24 -25.28 0.72
CA PRO A 26 -19.75 -24.86 2.02
C PRO A 26 -20.20 -25.84 3.13
N ALA A 27 -19.35 -26.80 3.50
CA ALA A 27 -19.53 -27.58 4.72
C ALA A 27 -18.18 -28.06 5.27
N ASP A 28 -17.54 -27.25 6.13
CA ASP A 28 -16.91 -27.74 7.36
C ASP A 28 -16.48 -26.56 8.25
N THR A 29 -17.22 -26.32 9.32
CA THR A 29 -16.80 -25.42 10.41
C THR A 29 -17.03 -26.12 11.74
N SER A 30 -15.98 -26.63 12.39
CA SER A 30 -15.88 -26.62 13.86
C SER A 30 -14.46 -26.93 14.34
N ALA A 31 -13.75 -25.90 14.82
CA ALA A 31 -12.74 -26.03 15.88
C ALA A 31 -12.36 -24.63 16.39
N ALA A 32 -12.71 -24.32 17.64
CA ALA A 32 -12.22 -23.14 18.34
C ALA A 32 -10.90 -23.48 19.08
N PRO A 33 -9.88 -22.59 19.08
CA PRO A 33 -8.63 -22.85 19.77
C PRO A 33 -8.73 -22.65 21.30
N ASP A 34 -8.16 -23.60 22.03
CA ASP A 34 -8.03 -23.65 23.49
C ASP A 34 -7.16 -22.49 24.03
N ARG A 35 -7.70 -21.76 25.02
CA ARG A 35 -7.11 -20.56 25.63
C ARG A 35 -6.27 -20.85 26.89
N SER A 36 -5.99 -22.11 27.20
CA SER A 36 -5.31 -22.50 28.44
C SER A 36 -3.77 -22.50 28.41
N VAL A 37 -3.14 -22.19 27.28
CA VAL A 37 -1.67 -22.26 27.14
C VAL A 37 -1.00 -20.90 27.46
N PRO A 38 -0.24 -20.76 28.54
CA PRO A 38 0.55 -19.56 28.79
C PRO A 38 1.70 -19.42 27.77
N PRO A 39 2.08 -18.20 27.38
CA PRO A 39 3.12 -17.98 26.37
C PRO A 39 4.49 -18.47 26.88
N PRO A 40 5.30 -19.14 26.03
CA PRO A 40 6.63 -19.57 26.42
C PRO A 40 7.55 -18.37 26.68
N SER A 41 8.35 -18.47 27.74
CA SER A 41 9.35 -17.46 28.11
C SER A 41 10.42 -17.28 27.02
N ARG A 42 10.74 -16.01 26.75
CA ARG A 42 11.66 -15.53 25.69
C ARG A 42 13.05 -16.19 25.74
N PRO A 43 13.54 -16.80 24.65
CA PRO A 43 14.97 -17.01 24.44
C PRO A 43 15.63 -15.71 23.94
N ARG A 44 16.81 -15.37 24.46
CA ARG A 44 17.66 -14.31 23.88
C ARG A 44 18.19 -14.80 22.53
N LEU A 45 17.75 -14.20 21.43
CA LEU A 45 18.28 -14.49 20.09
C LEU A 45 19.51 -13.60 19.78
N ASN A 46 20.68 -14.25 19.75
CA ASN A 46 21.98 -13.70 19.35
C ASN A 46 22.13 -13.57 17.81
N GLY A 47 21.20 -12.90 17.13
CA GLY A 47 21.22 -12.79 15.66
C GLY A 47 20.64 -11.49 15.14
N GLN A 48 21.26 -10.36 15.48
CA GLN A 48 20.86 -9.05 14.96
C GLN A 48 21.16 -8.93 13.45
N ILE A 49 20.14 -8.50 12.70
CA ILE A 49 20.31 -7.94 11.35
C ILE A 49 21.20 -6.68 11.50
N PRO A 50 22.34 -6.58 10.81
CA PRO A 50 23.26 -5.47 11.03
C PRO A 50 22.67 -4.15 10.50
N PRO A 51 22.83 -3.02 11.21
CA PRO A 51 22.44 -1.72 10.70
C PRO A 51 23.37 -1.31 9.54
N TYR A 52 22.79 -1.04 8.37
CA TYR A 52 23.54 -0.61 7.17
C TYR A 52 23.55 0.91 7.01
N ASN A 53 24.73 1.47 6.71
CA ASN A 53 25.03 2.89 6.62
C ASN A 53 24.69 3.48 5.23
N GLY A 54 23.43 3.86 5.03
CA GLY A 54 22.88 4.36 3.76
C GLY A 54 23.54 5.64 3.21
N LYS A 55 24.24 5.50 2.07
CA LYS A 55 24.62 6.61 1.16
C LYS A 55 23.61 6.66 0.00
N GLY A 56 22.99 7.84 -0.22
CA GLY A 56 22.08 8.10 -1.36
C GLY A 56 20.62 8.46 -1.04
N ARG A 57 20.33 9.09 0.10
CA ARG A 57 18.96 9.43 0.52
C ARG A 57 18.43 10.70 -0.16
N VAL A 58 17.32 10.60 -0.90
CA VAL A 58 16.34 11.71 -0.97
C VAL A 58 15.74 11.81 0.43
N ARG A 59 16.17 12.80 1.22
CA ARG A 59 15.71 12.99 2.60
C ARG A 59 14.44 13.83 2.60
N CYS A 60 13.31 13.23 2.95
CA CYS A 60 12.22 13.98 3.58
C CYS A 60 12.61 14.23 5.05
N PHE A 61 13.07 15.45 5.34
CA PHE A 61 13.40 16.02 6.65
C PHE A 61 14.35 15.22 7.58
N ALA A 62 14.95 15.95 8.53
CA ALA A 62 15.97 15.44 9.43
C ALA A 62 15.41 14.40 10.41
N ALA A 63 16.16 13.33 10.62
CA ALA A 63 15.90 12.33 11.64
C ALA A 63 15.98 12.99 13.04
N GLY A 64 14.84 13.37 13.60
CA GLY A 64 14.68 13.52 15.05
C GLY A 64 14.61 12.14 15.71
N ALA A 65 15.08 12.06 16.96
CA ALA A 65 15.34 10.87 17.78
C ALA A 65 14.53 9.59 17.45
N ALA A 66 15.23 8.45 17.51
CA ALA A 66 14.72 7.12 17.22
C ALA A 66 13.42 6.82 17.97
N ALA A 67 12.29 6.82 17.26
CA ALA A 67 11.13 6.08 17.68
C ALA A 67 11.57 4.61 17.80
N GLU A 68 11.36 4.01 18.96
CA GLU A 68 11.63 2.61 19.23
C GLU A 68 11.06 1.77 18.07
N ALA A 69 11.91 1.01 17.38
CA ALA A 69 11.51 0.20 16.24
C ALA A 69 10.56 -0.90 16.73
N ARG A 70 9.25 -0.63 16.70
CA ARG A 70 8.24 -1.64 17.01
C ARG A 70 8.28 -2.70 15.90
N MET A 71 8.53 -3.93 16.31
CA MET A 71 8.50 -5.07 15.41
C MET A 71 7.04 -5.52 15.18
N PRO A 72 6.70 -5.99 13.97
CA PRO A 72 5.38 -6.57 13.72
C PRO A 72 5.08 -7.73 14.66
N PHE A 73 3.80 -8.08 14.83
CA PHE A 73 3.35 -9.12 15.76
C PHE A 73 3.89 -10.52 15.41
N ILE A 74 4.38 -10.70 14.19
CA ILE A 74 5.00 -11.93 13.71
C ILE A 74 6.48 -11.66 13.44
N GLU A 75 7.35 -12.48 14.04
CA GLU A 75 8.79 -12.41 13.83
C GLU A 75 9.21 -12.94 12.44
N PRO A 76 10.23 -12.31 11.81
CA PRO A 76 10.79 -12.80 10.55
C PRO A 76 11.46 -14.16 10.76
N LYS A 77 11.29 -15.07 9.79
CA LYS A 77 12.13 -16.28 9.72
C LYS A 77 13.59 -15.89 9.46
N PRO A 78 14.57 -16.73 9.86
CA PRO A 78 15.94 -16.62 9.36
C PRO A 78 15.98 -16.53 7.84
N ILE A 79 16.82 -15.63 7.29
CA ILE A 79 16.87 -15.37 5.84
C ILE A 79 17.14 -16.65 5.03
N ALA A 80 17.91 -17.59 5.58
CA ALA A 80 18.25 -18.86 4.95
C ALA A 80 17.03 -19.77 4.70
N GLU A 81 15.95 -19.61 5.46
CA GLU A 81 14.73 -20.42 5.33
C GLU A 81 13.83 -19.98 4.17
N TYR A 82 14.06 -18.79 3.60
CA TYR A 82 13.28 -18.35 2.44
C TYR A 82 13.85 -18.95 1.14
N PRO A 83 12.97 -19.26 0.17
CA PRO A 83 13.38 -19.65 -1.18
C PRO A 83 14.39 -18.67 -1.80
N TRP A 84 15.30 -19.20 -2.62
CA TRP A 84 16.40 -18.42 -3.18
C TRP A 84 15.95 -17.16 -3.95
N TYR A 85 14.80 -17.22 -4.63
CA TYR A 85 14.26 -16.08 -5.38
C TYR A 85 13.75 -14.97 -4.45
N LEU A 86 13.21 -15.32 -3.26
CA LEU A 86 12.84 -14.34 -2.24
C LEU A 86 14.08 -13.74 -1.59
N ARG A 87 15.15 -14.52 -1.37
CA ARG A 87 16.44 -14.00 -0.90
C ARG A 87 17.02 -12.98 -1.89
N LEU A 88 16.90 -13.22 -3.20
CA LEU A 88 17.26 -12.26 -4.24
C LEU A 88 16.40 -10.98 -4.17
N PHE A 89 15.08 -11.15 -3.98
CA PHE A 89 14.14 -10.03 -3.82
C PHE A 89 14.45 -9.18 -2.59
N PHE A 90 14.75 -9.79 -1.44
CA PHE A 90 15.17 -9.09 -0.22
C PHE A 90 16.48 -8.33 -0.42
N ARG A 91 17.47 -8.94 -1.09
CA ARG A 91 18.72 -8.26 -1.45
C ARG A 91 18.46 -7.03 -2.32
N ASN A 92 17.51 -7.09 -3.25
CA ASN A 92 17.13 -5.94 -4.06
C ASN A 92 16.45 -4.84 -3.22
N GLN A 93 15.63 -5.21 -2.24
CA GLN A 93 15.05 -4.24 -1.30
C GLN A 93 16.10 -3.55 -0.44
N VAL A 94 17.07 -4.29 0.10
CA VAL A 94 18.18 -3.68 0.86
C VAL A 94 18.93 -2.68 -0.01
N ARG A 95 19.18 -2.99 -1.29
CA ARG A 95 19.80 -2.04 -2.23
C ARG A 95 18.96 -0.79 -2.48
N ARG A 96 17.63 -0.94 -2.56
CA ARG A 96 16.71 0.16 -2.91
C ARG A 96 16.29 1.02 -1.71
N TYR A 97 16.06 0.40 -0.57
CA TYR A 97 15.45 1.00 0.63
C TYR A 97 16.38 0.99 1.84
N GLY A 98 17.55 0.35 1.75
CA GLY A 98 18.50 0.20 2.88
C GLY A 98 18.14 -0.92 3.85
N GLN A 99 16.97 -1.54 3.71
CA GLN A 99 16.47 -2.61 4.58
C GLN A 99 15.47 -3.51 3.85
N VAL A 100 15.14 -4.65 4.45
CA VAL A 100 14.01 -5.48 4.01
C VAL A 100 12.75 -4.93 4.65
N LEU A 101 11.74 -4.60 3.83
CA LEU A 101 10.48 -4.06 4.33
C LEU A 101 9.66 -5.14 5.03
N SER A 102 8.98 -4.78 6.12
CA SER A 102 8.19 -5.71 6.95
C SER A 102 7.21 -6.58 6.15
N PRO A 103 6.42 -6.05 5.19
CA PRO A 103 5.49 -6.89 4.44
C PRO A 103 6.17 -7.98 3.63
N SER A 104 7.43 -7.78 3.23
CA SER A 104 8.11 -8.70 2.32
C SER A 104 8.50 -10.01 3.00
N TRP A 105 8.98 -9.94 4.23
CA TRP A 105 9.27 -11.17 4.98
C TRP A 105 8.00 -11.74 5.62
N LEU A 106 6.97 -10.93 5.92
CA LEU A 106 5.63 -11.43 6.30
C LEU A 106 5.02 -12.29 5.20
N TRP A 107 4.93 -11.76 3.98
CA TRP A 107 4.47 -12.51 2.81
C TRP A 107 5.41 -13.66 2.45
N GLY A 108 6.71 -13.50 2.67
CA GLY A 108 7.71 -14.56 2.43
C GLY A 108 7.45 -15.86 3.18
N ARG A 109 6.63 -15.84 4.25
CA ARG A 109 6.16 -17.05 4.93
C ARG A 109 5.26 -17.92 4.04
N LEU A 110 4.61 -17.35 3.03
CA LEU A 110 3.73 -17.99 2.05
C LEU A 110 4.30 -17.78 0.62
N PRO A 111 5.41 -18.44 0.26
CA PRO A 111 6.20 -18.09 -0.91
C PRO A 111 5.44 -18.10 -2.25
N GLY A 112 4.54 -19.08 -2.46
CA GLY A 112 3.71 -19.14 -3.66
C GLY A 112 2.71 -17.97 -3.76
N HIS A 113 2.06 -17.63 -2.64
CA HIS A 113 1.15 -16.48 -2.57
C HIS A 113 1.90 -15.17 -2.75
N PHE A 114 3.10 -15.07 -2.17
CA PHE A 114 3.92 -13.88 -2.33
C PHE A 114 4.37 -13.69 -3.78
N LEU A 115 4.75 -14.76 -4.47
CA LEU A 115 5.05 -14.68 -5.91
C LEU A 115 3.84 -14.17 -6.70
N GLY A 116 2.63 -14.68 -6.42
CA GLY A 116 1.39 -14.18 -7.03
C GLY A 116 1.15 -12.70 -6.75
N LEU A 117 1.38 -12.26 -5.50
CA LEU A 117 1.29 -10.86 -5.09
C LEU A 117 2.30 -9.97 -5.84
N LEU A 118 3.55 -10.44 -6.00
CA LEU A 118 4.59 -9.72 -6.73
C LEU A 118 4.26 -9.61 -8.22
N ILE A 119 3.68 -10.65 -8.82
CA ILE A 119 3.19 -10.61 -10.20
C ILE A 119 2.08 -9.56 -10.34
N LEU A 120 1.08 -9.60 -9.46
CA LEU A 120 -0.02 -8.64 -9.47
C LEU A 120 0.46 -7.19 -9.27
N LEU A 121 1.35 -6.98 -8.30
CA LEU A 121 1.99 -5.67 -8.10
C LEU A 121 2.77 -5.22 -9.34
N GLY A 122 3.48 -6.16 -9.99
CA GLY A 122 4.18 -5.91 -11.24
C GLY A 122 3.26 -5.46 -12.38
N LEU A 123 2.04 -6.01 -12.48
CA LEU A 123 1.03 -5.58 -13.45
C LEU A 123 0.59 -4.12 -13.20
N PHE A 124 0.36 -3.74 -11.94
CA PHE A 124 0.03 -2.36 -11.57
C PHE A 124 1.19 -1.38 -11.77
N GLN A 125 2.44 -1.85 -11.79
CA GLN A 125 3.63 -0.99 -11.95
C GLN A 125 4.06 -0.82 -13.41
N ARG A 126 3.36 -1.44 -14.37
CA ARG A 126 3.65 -1.26 -15.80
C ARG A 126 3.40 0.18 -16.24
N ARG A 127 4.20 0.65 -17.20
CA ARG A 127 3.97 1.96 -17.85
C ARG A 127 2.62 2.06 -18.55
N ALA A 128 2.10 0.93 -19.03
CA ALA A 128 0.79 0.85 -19.68
C ALA A 128 -0.38 0.79 -18.69
N PHE A 129 -0.15 0.82 -17.38
CA PHE A 129 -1.26 0.89 -16.43
C PHE A 129 -1.92 2.28 -16.55
N PRO A 130 -3.24 2.37 -16.75
CA PRO A 130 -3.91 3.60 -17.18
C PRO A 130 -4.02 4.70 -16.11
N ILE A 131 -3.62 4.41 -14.86
CA ILE A 131 -3.67 5.37 -13.76
C ILE A 131 -2.25 5.87 -13.47
N ASP A 132 -2.09 7.19 -13.56
CA ASP A 132 -0.81 7.85 -13.31
C ASP A 132 -0.21 7.49 -11.94
N THR A 133 1.13 7.49 -11.87
CA THR A 133 1.88 7.06 -10.68
C THR A 133 1.71 8.00 -9.49
N ALA A 134 1.61 9.31 -9.71
CA ALA A 134 1.36 10.26 -8.63
C ALA A 134 -0.08 10.10 -8.10
N LEU A 135 -1.08 9.98 -8.99
CA LEU A 135 -2.46 9.72 -8.57
C LEU A 135 -2.54 8.41 -7.77
N ARG A 136 -1.97 7.31 -8.28
CA ARG A 136 -1.93 6.03 -7.55
C ARG A 136 -1.32 6.16 -6.16
N SER A 137 -0.20 6.86 -6.04
CA SER A 137 0.48 7.04 -4.76
C SER A 137 -0.35 7.89 -3.79
N ALA A 138 -1.02 8.94 -4.25
CA ALA A 138 -1.93 9.74 -3.42
C ALA A 138 -3.13 8.93 -2.91
N LEU A 139 -3.75 8.13 -3.78
CA LEU A 139 -4.83 7.21 -3.39
C LEU A 139 -4.34 6.19 -2.37
N SER A 140 -3.15 5.60 -2.57
CA SER A 140 -2.57 4.64 -1.64
C SER A 140 -2.29 5.25 -0.27
N VAL A 141 -1.79 6.50 -0.21
CA VAL A 141 -1.62 7.22 1.07
C VAL A 141 -2.98 7.37 1.76
N ARG A 142 -4.03 7.80 1.03
CA ARG A 142 -5.34 8.02 1.64
C ARG A 142 -6.00 6.73 2.13
N VAL A 143 -5.95 5.67 1.33
CA VAL A 143 -6.46 4.34 1.70
C VAL A 143 -5.71 3.81 2.93
N ALA A 144 -4.39 4.02 3.01
CA ALA A 144 -3.58 3.61 4.15
C ALA A 144 -3.93 4.39 5.43
N GLN A 145 -4.18 5.70 5.32
CA GLN A 145 -4.62 6.53 6.45
C GLN A 145 -5.94 6.02 7.04
N ILE A 146 -6.93 5.71 6.19
CA ILE A 146 -8.24 5.23 6.65
C ILE A 146 -8.14 3.83 7.28
N ASN A 147 -7.30 2.96 6.71
CA ASN A 147 -7.08 1.60 7.23
C ASN A 147 -6.06 1.51 8.38
N GLY A 148 -5.47 2.63 8.82
CA GLY A 148 -4.50 2.64 9.92
C GLY A 148 -3.17 1.92 9.62
N CYS A 149 -2.73 1.85 8.36
CA CYS A 149 -1.47 1.19 7.99
C CYS A 149 -0.29 2.18 7.97
N ALA A 150 0.47 2.29 9.07
CA ALA A 150 1.62 3.19 9.18
C ALA A 150 2.70 2.93 8.12
N PHE A 151 3.08 1.65 7.91
CA PHE A 151 3.98 1.25 6.83
C PHE A 151 3.54 1.77 5.45
N CYS A 152 2.25 1.62 5.16
CA CYS A 152 1.70 1.95 3.85
C CYS A 152 1.65 3.46 3.63
N VAL A 153 1.37 4.25 4.68
CA VAL A 153 1.47 5.72 4.61
C VAL A 153 2.90 6.12 4.28
N ASP A 154 3.88 5.60 5.00
CA ASP A 154 5.30 5.89 4.83
C ASP A 154 5.82 5.58 3.42
N LEU A 155 5.61 4.35 2.95
CA LEU A 155 6.06 3.91 1.63
C LEU A 155 5.37 4.67 0.49
N ASN A 156 4.07 4.92 0.60
CA ASN A 156 3.33 5.58 -0.48
C ASN A 156 3.54 7.11 -0.48
N ALA A 157 3.80 7.73 0.66
CA ALA A 157 4.24 9.13 0.73
C ALA A 157 5.61 9.31 0.06
N TYR A 158 6.54 8.38 0.32
CA TYR A 158 7.83 8.32 -0.40
C TYR A 158 7.66 8.20 -1.92
N ASN A 159 6.77 7.31 -2.37
CA ASN A 159 6.50 7.13 -3.81
C ASN A 159 5.82 8.36 -4.42
N LEU A 160 4.90 8.99 -3.70
CA LEU A 160 4.22 10.21 -4.14
C LEU A 160 5.20 11.36 -4.29
N LEU A 161 6.10 11.57 -3.33
CA LEU A 161 7.17 12.55 -3.44
C LEU A 161 7.99 12.32 -4.71
N LYS A 162 8.40 11.07 -4.96
CA LYS A 162 9.20 10.71 -6.14
C LYS A 162 8.47 10.94 -7.45
N ALA A 163 7.16 10.71 -7.48
CA ALA A 163 6.36 10.84 -8.69
C ALA A 163 5.93 12.28 -8.98
N ALA A 164 5.53 13.02 -7.95
CA ALA A 164 5.01 14.39 -8.09
C ALA A 164 6.08 15.48 -7.96
N GLY A 165 7.26 15.16 -7.42
CA GLY A 165 8.35 16.12 -7.22
C GLY A 165 8.11 17.15 -6.11
N ALA A 166 7.00 17.06 -5.38
CA ALA A 166 6.61 18.02 -4.34
C ALA A 166 6.25 17.32 -3.03
N ALA A 167 6.97 17.63 -1.95
CA ALA A 167 6.71 17.07 -0.62
C ALA A 167 5.35 17.50 -0.05
N ASP A 168 4.94 18.72 -0.37
CA ASP A 168 3.71 19.32 0.14
C ASP A 168 2.47 18.53 -0.26
N LYS A 169 2.47 17.92 -1.45
CA LYS A 169 1.34 17.11 -1.92
C LYS A 169 1.15 15.86 -1.07
N ALA A 170 2.23 15.21 -0.65
CA ALA A 170 2.16 14.03 0.21
C ALA A 170 1.66 14.36 1.62
N ALA A 171 2.10 15.48 2.19
CA ALA A 171 1.60 15.96 3.49
C ALA A 171 0.14 16.42 3.42
N ALA A 172 -0.32 16.91 2.27
CA ALA A 172 -1.67 17.44 2.09
C ALA A 172 -2.73 16.38 1.79
N VAL A 173 -2.38 15.10 1.59
CA VAL A 173 -3.34 14.04 1.20
C VAL A 173 -4.48 13.91 2.21
N GLU A 174 -4.22 14.00 3.51
CA GLU A 174 -5.29 13.90 4.52
C GLU A 174 -6.31 15.05 4.39
N LYS A 175 -5.83 16.23 3.96
CA LYS A 175 -6.61 17.48 3.81
C LYS A 175 -6.94 17.78 2.34
N TRP A 176 -7.01 16.74 1.51
CA TRP A 176 -7.16 16.89 0.05
C TRP A 176 -8.39 17.74 -0.34
N ARG A 177 -9.49 17.67 0.42
CA ARG A 177 -10.72 18.42 0.16
C ARG A 177 -10.52 19.93 0.16
N THR A 178 -9.67 20.46 1.03
CA THR A 178 -9.42 21.90 1.16
C THR A 178 -8.09 22.33 0.54
N SER A 179 -7.24 21.38 0.13
CA SER A 179 -5.91 21.67 -0.40
C SER A 179 -5.95 22.07 -1.88
N PRO A 180 -5.34 23.20 -2.28
CA PRO A 180 -5.27 23.61 -3.69
C PRO A 180 -4.35 22.72 -4.54
N LEU A 181 -3.64 21.76 -3.93
CA LEU A 181 -2.66 20.90 -4.62
C LEU A 181 -3.29 19.75 -5.42
N PHE A 182 -4.60 19.53 -5.27
CA PHE A 182 -5.32 18.43 -5.92
C PHE A 182 -6.27 18.97 -6.98
N SER A 183 -6.12 18.45 -8.19
CA SER A 183 -7.00 18.72 -9.33
C SER A 183 -8.39 18.09 -9.13
N GLU A 184 -9.38 18.52 -9.93
CA GLU A 184 -10.73 17.95 -9.91
C GLU A 184 -10.74 16.43 -10.15
N CYS A 185 -9.88 15.94 -11.05
CA CYS A 185 -9.74 14.50 -11.31
C CYS A 185 -9.24 13.75 -10.07
N GLU A 186 -8.21 14.28 -9.39
CA GLU A 186 -7.66 13.68 -8.17
C GLU A 186 -8.67 13.72 -7.03
N ARG A 187 -9.44 14.81 -6.92
CA ARG A 187 -10.52 14.98 -5.94
C ARG A 187 -11.63 13.96 -6.14
N ALA A 188 -12.08 13.75 -7.38
CA ALA A 188 -13.07 12.73 -7.70
C ALA A 188 -12.57 11.32 -7.35
N ALA A 189 -11.32 10.99 -7.71
CA ALA A 189 -10.72 9.70 -7.39
C ALA A 189 -10.50 9.49 -5.88
N LEU A 190 -10.10 10.54 -5.14
CA LEU A 190 -9.94 10.48 -3.69
C LEU A 190 -11.28 10.30 -3.00
N ALA A 191 -12.32 11.03 -3.39
CA ALA A 191 -13.68 10.85 -2.87
C ALA A 191 -14.15 9.40 -3.05
N TYR A 192 -14.00 8.87 -4.28
CA TYR A 192 -14.32 7.48 -4.60
C TYR A 192 -13.53 6.47 -3.75
N ALA A 193 -12.22 6.70 -3.57
CA ALA A 193 -11.38 5.83 -2.75
C ALA A 193 -11.77 5.84 -1.27
N GLU A 194 -12.18 6.99 -0.71
CA GLU A 194 -12.68 7.04 0.66
C GLU A 194 -13.97 6.23 0.82
N THR A 195 -14.95 6.41 -0.06
CA THR A 195 -16.21 5.67 -0.01
C THR A 195 -16.00 4.16 -0.17
N MET A 196 -15.12 3.75 -1.10
CA MET A 196 -14.80 2.33 -1.31
C MET A 196 -14.06 1.70 -0.11
N THR A 197 -13.32 2.49 0.65
CA THR A 197 -12.50 2.02 1.78
C THR A 197 -13.28 1.95 3.09
N ASP A 198 -14.21 2.89 3.28
CA ASP A 198 -15.07 2.98 4.46
C ASP A 198 -16.08 1.82 4.50
N THR A 199 -15.92 0.92 5.48
CA THR A 199 -16.77 -0.28 5.62
C THR A 199 -18.23 0.04 5.96
N ALA A 200 -18.53 1.26 6.42
CA ALA A 200 -19.89 1.70 6.69
C ALA A 200 -20.61 2.24 5.43
N LYS A 201 -19.89 2.37 4.30
CA LYS A 201 -20.44 2.95 3.07
C LYS A 201 -20.46 1.94 1.93
N ARG A 202 -21.21 2.29 0.89
CA ARG A 202 -21.19 1.61 -0.40
C ARG A 202 -21.10 2.66 -1.49
N VAL A 203 -20.31 2.35 -2.51
CA VAL A 203 -20.24 3.16 -3.74
C VAL A 203 -21.61 3.21 -4.39
N THR A 204 -22.04 4.42 -4.78
CA THR A 204 -23.29 4.64 -5.49
C THR A 204 -23.06 4.87 -6.99
N ALA A 205 -24.12 4.77 -7.80
CA ALA A 205 -24.06 5.09 -9.22
C ALA A 205 -23.63 6.55 -9.47
N SER A 206 -24.07 7.50 -8.64
CA SER A 206 -23.70 8.91 -8.78
C SER A 206 -22.20 9.16 -8.54
N GLU A 207 -21.56 8.37 -7.67
CA GLU A 207 -20.10 8.46 -7.47
C GLU A 207 -19.32 7.91 -8.67
N ILE A 208 -19.86 6.88 -9.35
CA ILE A 208 -19.30 6.42 -10.62
C ILE A 208 -19.47 7.49 -11.70
N ASP A 209 -20.64 8.13 -11.78
CA ASP A 209 -20.90 9.19 -12.75
C ASP A 209 -20.00 10.41 -12.55
N ALA A 210 -19.62 10.72 -11.29
CA ALA A 210 -18.65 11.77 -10.98
C ALA A 210 -17.22 11.46 -11.50
N LEU A 211 -16.89 10.20 -11.78
CA LEU A 211 -15.60 9.81 -12.37
C LEU A 211 -15.58 9.92 -13.90
N ARG A 212 -16.73 9.79 -14.56
CA ARG A 212 -16.86 9.75 -16.04
C ARG A 212 -16.30 10.97 -16.79
N PRO A 213 -16.30 12.20 -16.22
CA PRO A 213 -15.63 13.32 -16.86
C PRO A 213 -14.10 13.17 -16.97
N HIS A 214 -13.51 12.27 -16.18
CA HIS A 214 -12.06 12.11 -16.02
C HIS A 214 -11.52 10.74 -16.48
N PHE A 215 -12.35 9.70 -16.42
CA PHE A 215 -11.98 8.32 -16.72
C PHE A 215 -13.02 7.67 -17.64
N ASP A 216 -12.56 6.84 -18.57
CA ASP A 216 -13.44 5.89 -19.27
C ASP A 216 -13.69 4.64 -18.43
N ASP A 217 -14.51 3.71 -18.93
CA ASP A 217 -14.91 2.51 -18.18
C ASP A 217 -13.69 1.63 -17.80
N ASP A 218 -12.70 1.53 -18.68
CA ASP A 218 -11.44 0.82 -18.40
C ASP A 218 -10.61 1.55 -17.33
N GLY A 219 -10.56 2.89 -17.40
CA GLY A 219 -9.93 3.73 -16.37
C GLY A 219 -10.60 3.60 -15.00
N ILE A 220 -11.94 3.62 -14.94
CA ILE A 220 -12.70 3.42 -13.68
C ILE A 220 -12.42 2.01 -13.13
N THR A 221 -12.41 1.00 -14.00
CA THR A 221 -12.10 -0.39 -13.61
C THR A 221 -10.68 -0.51 -13.05
N ALA A 222 -9.69 0.10 -13.70
CA ALA A 222 -8.31 0.11 -13.24
C ALA A 222 -8.13 0.88 -11.93
N LEU A 223 -8.78 2.02 -11.79
CA LEU A 223 -8.82 2.81 -10.56
C LEU A 223 -9.37 1.97 -9.39
N THR A 224 -10.50 1.30 -9.62
CA THR A 224 -11.15 0.40 -8.65
C THR A 224 -10.22 -0.75 -8.26
N ALA A 225 -9.60 -1.41 -9.24
CA ALA A 225 -8.67 -2.52 -9.00
C ALA A 225 -7.46 -2.07 -8.16
N TRP A 226 -6.92 -0.87 -8.42
CA TRP A 226 -5.84 -0.31 -7.62
C TRP A 226 -6.28 -0.03 -6.18
N ILE A 227 -7.44 0.62 -5.97
CA ILE A 227 -7.96 0.94 -4.62
C ILE A 227 -8.28 -0.34 -3.84
N ALA A 228 -8.86 -1.36 -4.49
CA ALA A 228 -9.09 -2.67 -3.87
C ALA A 228 -7.77 -3.31 -3.40
N PHE A 229 -6.75 -3.28 -4.27
CA PHE A 229 -5.42 -3.79 -3.93
C PHE A 229 -4.77 -3.05 -2.76
N GLN A 230 -4.91 -1.73 -2.71
CA GLN A 230 -4.41 -0.93 -1.59
C GLN A 230 -5.14 -1.22 -0.28
N ASN A 231 -6.46 -1.46 -0.34
CA ASN A 231 -7.24 -1.90 0.82
C ASN A 231 -6.76 -3.25 1.34
N PHE A 232 -6.58 -4.22 0.45
CA PHE A 232 -6.02 -5.52 0.79
C PHE A 232 -4.64 -5.40 1.45
N SER A 233 -3.73 -4.65 0.82
CA SER A 233 -2.37 -4.45 1.33
C SER A 233 -2.36 -3.75 2.68
N ALA A 234 -3.14 -2.67 2.83
CA ALA A 234 -3.21 -1.90 4.06
C ALA A 234 -3.78 -2.71 5.22
N LYS A 235 -4.89 -3.44 4.98
CA LYS A 235 -5.50 -4.29 6.02
C LYS A 235 -4.60 -5.45 6.43
N PHE A 236 -3.94 -6.11 5.48
CA PHE A 236 -2.97 -7.17 5.79
C PHE A 236 -1.83 -6.64 6.69
N ASN A 237 -1.23 -5.51 6.29
CA ASN A 237 -0.09 -4.93 7.00
C ASN A 237 -0.48 -4.39 8.38
N ALA A 238 -1.60 -3.65 8.47
CA ALA A 238 -2.09 -3.10 9.74
C ALA A 238 -2.45 -4.22 10.73
N ALA A 239 -3.12 -5.28 10.27
CA ALA A 239 -3.50 -6.41 11.13
C ALA A 239 -2.29 -7.14 11.75
N LEU A 240 -1.14 -7.10 11.09
CA LEU A 240 0.10 -7.74 11.54
C LEU A 240 1.05 -6.79 12.26
N GLY A 241 0.65 -5.53 12.50
CA GLY A 241 1.49 -4.54 13.17
C GLY A 241 2.69 -4.10 12.32
N ALA A 242 2.56 -4.06 10.99
CA ALA A 242 3.62 -3.54 10.14
C ALA A 242 3.76 -2.02 10.31
N GLU A 243 4.76 -1.63 11.10
CA GLU A 243 5.09 -0.24 11.40
C GLU A 243 5.81 0.48 10.25
N ASP A 244 5.94 1.81 10.36
CA ASP A 244 6.65 2.62 9.38
C ASP A 244 8.12 2.19 9.22
N ALA A 245 8.62 2.30 8.00
CA ALA A 245 9.98 1.95 7.64
C ALA A 245 10.91 3.17 7.68
N GLY A 246 10.44 4.32 8.16
CA GLY A 246 11.18 5.58 8.16
C GLY A 246 11.61 6.06 6.77
N LEU A 247 10.86 5.73 5.71
CA LEU A 247 11.18 6.12 4.33
C LEU A 247 10.84 7.59 4.03
N CYS A 248 9.74 8.06 4.61
CA CYS A 248 9.13 9.37 4.47
C CYS A 248 8.40 9.71 5.79
N ARG A 249 9.09 10.37 6.73
CA ARG A 249 8.41 10.96 7.88
C ARG A 249 7.66 12.21 7.43
N LEU A 250 6.34 12.10 7.30
CA LEU A 250 5.45 13.24 7.18
C LEU A 250 5.37 13.96 8.54
N PRO A 251 5.20 15.30 8.57
CA PRO A 251 4.94 15.99 9.83
C PRO A 251 3.67 15.40 10.49
N PRO A 252 3.65 15.24 11.83
CA PRO A 252 2.47 14.71 12.51
C PRO A 252 1.24 15.56 12.20
N SER A 253 0.09 14.91 12.03
CA SER A 253 -1.20 15.62 11.98
C SER A 253 -1.39 16.33 13.31
N ARG A 254 -1.61 17.65 13.28
CA ARG A 254 -1.91 18.46 14.48
C ARG A 254 -3.30 18.11 15.01
N SER A 255 -3.45 16.98 15.69
CA SER A 255 -4.71 16.59 16.32
C SER A 255 -4.50 15.87 17.66
N ALA A 256 -3.44 16.20 18.40
CA ALA A 256 -3.21 15.70 19.77
C ALA A 256 -2.33 16.64 20.61
N ALA A 257 -2.42 17.96 20.40
CA ALA A 257 -1.65 18.95 21.18
C ALA A 257 -2.49 20.13 21.69
N ASP A 258 -3.81 20.04 21.61
CA ASP A 258 -4.73 20.96 22.28
C ASP A 258 -5.70 20.12 23.13
N GLY A 259 -5.32 19.93 24.39
CA GLY A 259 -6.06 19.22 25.44
C GLY A 259 -5.39 19.47 26.78
#